data_AF-A0AA37EY95-F1
#
_entry.id   AF-A0AA37EY95-F1
#
_cell.length_a   1.000
_cell.length_b   1.000
_cell.length_c   1.000
_cell.angle_alpha   90.00
_cell.angle_beta   90.00
_cell.angle_gamma   90.00
#
_symmetry.space_group_name_H-M   'P 1'
#
loop_
_entity.id
_entity.type
_entity.pdbx_description
1 polymer ?
#
loop_
_entity_poly.entity_id
_entity_poly.type
_entity_poly.pdbx_seq_one_letter_code
_entity_poly.pdbx_strand_id
1 'polypeptide(L)'
;MGMAQKHDLFSYSLPQTLWRAEVVKSQEAVIADKLGISLSLLMERAGQAAFDYLQSAWPGAQKLLVLAGGGNNGGDAYVVARLAKQSGQQVQVIDLGSTTGKPSEAGAAKEAWVTAGGKLETLDELDWQCDVIIDGVLGTGITGSLRQPLCDLFAKVNLATAPVLSLDLPSGLCANTGRNLGAVIKANATITFIAAKQGLFTGHAAEYVGELVFAGLGIDQQFDKYNVSDVSRVEVSELTQMLQRRSKTAHKGQFGQLAVVGGKKGMPGAIRMAAEASLRAGAGLVNVFTHPDNSPVVSAGRPELMVAGIGLEHTKPLAESLKPARCVVIGPGLGQDQWAKLLLTETFKQTVHCLVDADGLNLLALAPLRRNDWVLTPHPGEAARLLACSVEDIEGDRIAAARHIQQAFGGVCVLKGAGTIIAGNDGKVKICNVGNPGMASGGMGDVLSGIIGGLMAQFAVQHSLFDIACLGVSIHGMAGDLAAAQGERGMLASDLMPYIRQLVNPEL
;
A
#
# COMPACT_ATOMS: atom_id res chain seq x y z
N MET A 1 17.92 36.12 23.83
CA MET A 1 18.79 35.49 22.80
C MET A 1 18.09 34.23 22.36
N GLY A 2 17.61 34.22 21.12
CA GLY A 2 16.66 33.23 20.62
C GLY A 2 17.29 31.86 20.42
N MET A 3 16.63 30.83 20.95
CA MET A 3 16.71 29.49 20.36
C MET A 3 15.95 29.56 19.03
N ALA A 4 16.69 29.55 17.93
CA ALA A 4 16.09 29.22 16.64
C ALA A 4 15.45 27.84 16.79
N GLN A 5 14.13 27.74 16.59
CA GLN A 5 13.48 26.46 16.37
C GLN A 5 14.20 25.83 15.17
N LYS A 6 14.93 24.72 15.39
CA LYS A 6 15.33 23.85 14.28
C LYS A 6 14.02 23.39 13.64
N HIS A 7 13.68 23.96 12.51
CA HIS A 7 12.68 23.34 11.64
C HIS A 7 13.37 22.12 11.06
N ASP A 8 13.00 20.94 11.54
CA ASP A 8 13.44 19.69 10.93
C ASP A 8 13.04 19.74 9.44
N LEU A 9 14.01 19.53 8.55
CA LEU A 9 13.81 19.59 7.10
C LEU A 9 13.10 18.34 6.56
N PHE A 10 12.73 17.41 7.45
CA PHE A 10 12.06 16.15 7.16
C PHE A 10 10.91 15.87 8.14
N SER A 11 10.01 14.98 7.77
CA SER A 11 8.80 14.64 8.51
C SER A 11 8.49 13.15 8.38
N TYR A 12 8.11 12.52 9.49
CA TYR A 12 7.50 11.18 9.51
C TYR A 12 6.03 11.19 9.07
N SER A 13 5.39 12.37 9.06
CA SER A 13 4.08 12.54 8.43
C SER A 13 4.27 12.57 6.92
N LEU A 14 3.85 11.49 6.26
CA LEU A 14 3.97 11.31 4.82
C LEU A 14 2.82 11.98 4.06
N PRO A 15 3.11 12.63 2.92
CA PRO A 15 2.09 13.22 2.06
C PRO A 15 0.97 12.24 1.71
N GLN A 16 -0.24 12.77 1.59
CA GLN A 16 -1.40 12.00 1.14
C GLN A 16 -1.36 11.82 -0.38
N THR A 17 -1.05 12.87 -1.14
CA THR A 17 -0.98 12.82 -2.60
C THR A 17 0.27 12.08 -3.06
N LEU A 18 0.10 11.15 -4.01
CA LEU A 18 1.18 10.35 -4.57
C LEU A 18 1.41 10.72 -6.03
N TRP A 19 2.66 10.67 -6.47
CA TRP A 19 3.04 11.22 -7.75
C TRP A 19 3.78 10.22 -8.62
N ARG A 20 3.59 10.36 -9.94
CA ARG A 20 4.44 9.70 -10.92
C ARG A 20 5.77 10.44 -11.04
N ALA A 21 6.84 9.67 -11.25
CA ALA A 21 8.20 10.17 -11.32
C ALA A 21 8.40 11.22 -12.44
N GLU A 22 7.70 11.05 -13.57
CA GLU A 22 7.78 11.99 -14.70
C GLU A 22 7.18 13.36 -14.36
N VAL A 23 6.14 13.40 -13.52
CA VAL A 23 5.51 14.65 -13.08
C VAL A 23 6.46 15.39 -12.16
N VAL A 24 7.06 14.70 -11.17
CA VAL A 24 8.05 15.29 -10.27
C VAL A 24 9.21 15.90 -11.08
N LYS A 25 9.80 15.12 -11.98
CA LYS A 25 10.94 15.56 -12.79
C LYS A 25 10.62 16.75 -13.71
N SER A 26 9.44 16.78 -14.33
CA SER A 26 9.08 17.85 -15.27
C SER A 26 8.64 19.14 -14.57
N GLN A 27 8.14 19.05 -13.33
CA GLN A 27 7.58 20.19 -12.61
C GLN A 27 8.53 20.77 -11.56
N GLU A 28 9.52 20.01 -11.08
CA GLU A 28 10.51 20.48 -10.10
C GLU A 28 11.12 21.82 -10.51
N ALA A 29 11.74 21.91 -11.69
CA ALA A 29 12.38 23.14 -12.16
C ALA A 29 11.37 24.29 -12.35
N VAL A 30 10.15 24.00 -12.78
CA VAL A 30 9.10 25.00 -13.00
C VAL A 30 8.65 25.61 -11.67
N ILE A 31 8.46 24.79 -10.64
CA ILE A 31 8.03 25.24 -9.32
C ILE A 31 9.17 25.94 -8.60
N ALA A 32 10.40 25.44 -8.73
CA ALA A 32 11.60 26.08 -8.16
C ALA A 32 11.79 27.51 -8.69
N ASP A 33 11.72 27.69 -10.01
CA ASP A 33 11.86 28.98 -10.68
C ASP A 33 10.77 29.98 -10.23
N LYS A 34 9.50 29.54 -10.14
CA LYS A 34 8.39 30.35 -9.60
C LYS A 34 8.62 30.85 -8.18
N LEU A 35 9.39 30.10 -7.38
CA LEU A 35 9.72 30.43 -6.00
C LEU A 35 11.08 31.16 -5.88
N GLY A 36 11.77 31.42 -6.99
CA GLY A 36 13.11 32.01 -6.98
C GLY A 36 14.15 31.11 -6.31
N ILE A 37 13.94 29.79 -6.31
CA ILE A 37 14.84 28.80 -5.73
C ILE A 37 15.63 28.16 -6.87
N SER A 38 16.96 28.19 -6.79
CA SER A 38 17.80 27.49 -7.77
C SER A 38 17.78 25.97 -7.54
N LEU A 39 17.98 25.20 -8.61
CA LEU A 39 18.11 23.73 -8.50
C LEU A 39 19.31 23.32 -7.62
N SER A 40 20.40 24.09 -7.66
CA SER A 40 21.53 23.89 -6.76
C SER A 40 21.16 24.05 -5.29
N LEU A 41 20.30 25.03 -4.95
CA LEU A 41 19.81 25.21 -3.59
C LEU A 41 18.86 24.08 -3.17
N LEU A 42 18.07 23.54 -4.09
CA LEU A 42 17.23 22.36 -3.82
C LEU A 42 18.08 21.14 -3.48
N MET A 43 19.13 20.87 -4.26
CA MET A 43 20.08 19.77 -3.99
C MET A 43 20.76 19.94 -2.62
N GLU A 44 21.18 21.16 -2.28
CA GLU A 44 21.74 21.45 -0.95
C GLU A 44 20.72 21.21 0.17
N ARG A 45 19.44 21.54 -0.04
CA ARG A 45 18.37 21.24 0.93
C ARG A 45 18.09 19.75 1.04
N ALA A 46 18.11 19.01 -0.07
CA ALA A 46 17.91 17.56 -0.10
C ALA A 46 19.01 16.85 0.69
N GLY A 47 20.27 17.17 0.39
CA GLY A 47 21.42 16.64 1.10
C GLY A 47 21.45 17.04 2.58
N GLN A 48 21.08 18.28 2.92
CA GLN A 48 20.95 18.70 4.32
C GLN A 48 19.84 17.94 5.05
N ALA A 49 18.65 17.77 4.45
CA ALA A 49 17.56 17.02 5.05
C ALA A 49 17.94 15.55 5.29
N ALA A 50 18.61 14.93 4.33
CA ALA A 50 19.12 13.57 4.46
C ALA A 50 20.20 13.45 5.54
N PHE A 51 21.10 14.44 5.63
CA PHE A 51 22.12 14.48 6.68
C PHE A 51 21.50 14.69 8.08
N ASP A 52 20.52 15.57 8.21
CA ASP A 52 19.80 15.79 9.47
C ASP A 52 19.06 14.52 9.91
N TYR A 53 18.43 13.80 8.96
CA TYR A 53 17.79 12.52 9.25
C TYR A 53 18.81 11.45 9.64
N LEU A 54 19.94 11.33 8.92
CA LEU A 54 21.04 10.43 9.26
C LEU A 54 21.50 10.62 10.72
N GLN A 55 21.71 11.87 11.14
CA GLN A 55 22.12 12.20 12.50
C GLN A 55 21.03 11.88 13.55
N SER A 56 19.75 11.95 13.17
CA SER A 56 18.62 11.61 14.03
C SER A 56 18.45 10.09 14.19
N ALA A 57 18.50 9.35 13.08
CA ALA A 57 18.30 7.90 13.04
C ALA A 57 19.51 7.13 13.59
N TRP A 58 20.73 7.62 13.33
CA TRP A 58 21.98 6.99 13.78
C TRP A 58 22.93 8.02 14.41
N PRO A 59 22.62 8.57 15.60
CA PRO A 59 23.40 9.64 16.23
C PRO A 59 24.85 9.25 16.59
N GLY A 60 25.14 7.94 16.65
CA GLY A 60 26.48 7.41 16.92
C GLY A 60 27.33 7.15 15.67
N ALA A 61 26.80 7.31 14.46
CA ALA A 61 27.52 6.99 13.24
C ALA A 61 28.75 7.89 13.05
N GLN A 62 29.94 7.30 12.90
CA GLN A 62 31.20 8.01 12.69
C GLN A 62 31.83 7.70 11.33
N LYS A 63 31.57 6.52 10.77
CA LYS A 63 32.09 6.06 9.48
C LYS A 63 30.96 5.89 8.48
N LEU A 64 31.00 6.63 7.38
CA LEU A 64 30.00 6.56 6.32
C LEU A 64 30.62 6.03 5.02
N LEU A 65 29.88 5.16 4.35
CA LEU A 65 30.15 4.78 2.96
C LEU A 65 29.08 5.39 2.06
N VAL A 66 29.46 6.26 1.14
CA VAL A 66 28.54 6.97 0.25
C VAL A 66 28.69 6.45 -1.18
N LEU A 67 27.59 5.95 -1.73
CA LEU A 67 27.51 5.47 -3.11
C LEU A 67 26.82 6.54 -3.96
N ALA A 68 27.59 7.27 -4.77
CA ALA A 68 27.08 8.39 -5.56
C ALA A 68 26.97 8.03 -7.05
N GLY A 69 25.77 8.18 -7.62
CA GLY A 69 25.55 8.04 -9.06
C GLY A 69 25.87 9.29 -9.87
N GLY A 70 25.67 9.22 -11.19
CA GLY A 70 25.90 10.36 -12.09
C GLY A 70 24.75 11.37 -12.22
N GLY A 71 23.60 11.11 -11.61
CA GLY A 71 22.41 11.97 -11.66
C GLY A 71 22.23 12.83 -10.40
N ASN A 72 21.08 13.52 -10.31
CA ASN A 72 20.76 14.39 -9.17
C ASN A 72 20.86 13.66 -7.81
N ASN A 73 20.43 12.40 -7.74
CA ASN A 73 20.52 11.60 -6.51
C ASN A 73 21.99 11.40 -6.03
N GLY A 74 22.93 11.31 -6.98
CA GLY A 74 24.35 11.28 -6.65
C GLY A 74 24.86 12.64 -6.17
N GLY A 75 24.32 13.72 -6.74
CA GLY A 75 24.53 15.08 -6.24
C GLY A 75 24.11 15.24 -4.78
N ASP A 76 22.92 14.77 -4.42
CA ASP A 76 22.42 14.77 -3.04
C ASP A 76 23.36 13.97 -2.12
N ALA A 77 23.85 12.82 -2.57
CA ALA A 77 24.82 12.01 -1.84
C ALA A 77 26.17 12.73 -1.62
N TYR A 78 26.68 13.46 -2.63
CA TYR A 78 27.88 14.29 -2.45
C TYR A 78 27.68 15.41 -1.43
N VAL A 79 26.48 16.02 -1.37
CA VAL A 79 26.14 17.00 -0.33
C VAL A 79 26.16 16.34 1.05
N VAL A 80 25.51 15.18 1.22
CA VAL A 80 25.54 14.41 2.48
C VAL A 80 26.98 14.10 2.90
N ALA A 81 27.81 13.61 1.98
CA ALA A 81 29.22 13.30 2.24
C ALA A 81 30.00 14.52 2.74
N ARG A 82 29.82 15.67 2.07
CA ARG A 82 30.45 16.94 2.42
C ARG A 82 30.04 17.42 3.81
N LEU A 83 28.75 17.40 4.12
CA LEU A 83 28.23 17.80 5.42
C LEU A 83 28.72 16.88 6.55
N ALA A 84 28.70 15.56 6.32
CA ALA A 84 29.21 14.58 7.25
C ALA A 84 30.70 14.79 7.56
N LYS A 85 31.53 15.00 6.54
CA LYS A 85 32.96 15.30 6.73
C LYS A 85 33.17 16.61 7.50
N GLN A 86 32.39 17.65 7.21
CA GLN A 86 32.43 18.92 7.93
C GLN A 86 32.03 18.78 9.40
N SER A 87 31.16 17.81 9.71
CA SER A 87 30.79 17.46 11.09
C SER A 87 31.83 16.59 11.82
N GLY A 88 32.91 16.19 11.14
CA GLY A 88 34.00 15.40 11.71
C GLY A 88 33.89 13.89 11.48
N GLN A 89 32.89 13.41 10.73
CA GLN A 89 32.75 12.00 10.39
C GLN A 89 33.79 11.57 9.34
N GLN A 90 34.18 10.30 9.38
CA GLN A 90 34.99 9.65 8.36
C GLN A 90 34.08 9.21 7.22
N VAL A 91 34.37 9.66 6.00
CA VAL A 91 33.49 9.43 4.85
C VAL A 91 34.30 8.89 3.68
N GLN A 92 33.93 7.71 3.20
CA GLN A 92 34.38 7.16 1.91
C GLN A 92 33.30 7.41 0.88
N VAL A 93 33.67 7.88 -0.31
CA VAL A 93 32.75 8.14 -1.41
C VAL A 93 33.22 7.38 -2.63
N ILE A 94 32.35 6.57 -3.21
CA ILE A 94 32.56 6.00 -4.54
C ILE A 94 31.71 6.73 -5.57
N ASP A 95 32.34 7.11 -6.67
CA ASP A 95 31.67 7.66 -7.84
C ASP A 95 31.34 6.55 -8.84
N LEU A 96 30.05 6.31 -9.04
CA LEU A 96 29.50 5.34 -9.98
C LEU A 96 28.97 6.01 -11.24
N GLY A 97 29.09 7.34 -11.36
CA GLY A 97 28.65 8.12 -12.49
C GLY A 97 29.71 8.29 -13.57
N SER A 98 29.32 8.23 -14.85
CA SER A 98 30.15 8.76 -15.94
C SER A 98 29.95 10.27 -16.02
N THR A 99 30.82 11.08 -15.42
CA THR A 99 30.78 12.54 -15.58
C THR A 99 31.39 12.97 -16.92
N THR A 100 30.84 12.49 -18.03
CA THR A 100 31.15 12.97 -19.39
C THR A 100 29.97 13.79 -19.90
N GLY A 101 30.00 15.11 -19.69
CA GLY A 101 28.89 15.97 -20.10
C GLY A 101 28.96 17.41 -19.59
N LYS A 102 27.91 18.19 -19.93
CA LYS A 102 27.71 19.59 -19.56
C LYS A 102 27.69 19.81 -18.03
N PRO A 103 27.93 21.04 -17.54
CA PRO A 103 27.76 21.38 -16.14
C PRO A 103 26.38 20.96 -15.62
N SER A 104 26.36 20.30 -14.47
CA SER A 104 25.15 19.85 -13.76
C SER A 104 25.30 20.12 -12.28
N GLU A 105 24.18 20.17 -11.57
CA GLU A 105 24.13 20.33 -10.12
C GLU A 105 24.92 19.22 -9.42
N ALA A 106 24.80 17.97 -9.89
CA ALA A 106 25.56 16.84 -9.38
C ALA A 106 27.08 16.99 -9.58
N GLY A 107 27.51 17.56 -10.73
CA GLY A 107 28.92 17.88 -10.98
C GLY A 107 29.45 18.93 -10.01
N ALA A 108 28.68 20.00 -9.76
CA ALA A 108 29.04 21.03 -8.79
C ALA A 108 29.12 20.49 -7.36
N ALA A 109 28.20 19.60 -6.95
CA ALA A 109 28.24 18.94 -5.64
C ALA A 109 29.47 18.03 -5.49
N LYS A 110 29.84 17.29 -6.55
CA LYS A 110 31.07 16.49 -6.60
C LYS A 110 32.33 17.37 -6.47
N GLU A 111 32.39 18.50 -7.17
CA GLU A 111 33.50 19.45 -7.05
C GLU A 111 33.58 20.05 -5.63
N ALA A 112 32.44 20.34 -5.00
CA ALA A 112 32.37 20.82 -3.63
C ALA A 112 32.87 19.77 -2.62
N TRP A 113 32.57 18.48 -2.84
CA TRP A 113 33.12 17.36 -2.05
C TRP A 113 34.66 17.31 -2.14
N VAL A 114 35.21 17.36 -3.35
CA VAL A 114 36.68 17.33 -3.56
C VAL A 114 37.34 18.56 -2.95
N THR A 115 36.74 19.74 -3.14
CA THR A 115 37.24 21.01 -2.57
C THR A 115 37.24 21.00 -1.05
N ALA A 116 36.29 20.29 -0.41
CA ALA A 116 36.25 20.06 1.03
C ALA A 116 37.30 19.03 1.52
N GLY A 117 38.25 18.62 0.67
CA GLY A 117 39.28 17.63 0.98
C GLY A 117 38.76 16.19 0.91
N GLY A 118 37.61 15.97 0.27
CA GLY A 118 37.06 14.66 -0.04
C GLY A 118 37.92 13.91 -1.06
N LYS A 119 37.92 12.57 -0.97
CA LYS A 119 38.53 11.68 -1.96
C LYS A 119 37.44 10.83 -2.61
N LEU A 120 37.68 10.43 -3.85
CA LEU A 120 36.84 9.47 -4.57
C LEU A 120 37.60 8.15 -4.57
N GLU A 121 37.03 7.16 -3.90
CA GLU A 121 37.59 5.82 -3.77
C GLU A 121 37.10 4.94 -4.93
N THR A 122 37.90 3.96 -5.30
CA THR A 122 37.51 2.87 -6.20
C THR A 122 36.87 1.72 -5.41
N LEU A 123 36.14 0.81 -6.09
CA LEU A 123 35.50 -0.34 -5.44
C LEU A 123 36.47 -1.20 -4.62
N ASP A 124 37.72 -1.33 -5.07
CA ASP A 124 38.75 -2.15 -4.42
C ASP A 124 39.36 -1.46 -3.18
N GLU A 125 39.15 -0.15 -3.02
CA GLU A 125 39.66 0.67 -1.91
C GLU A 125 38.62 0.84 -0.77
N LEU A 126 37.38 0.38 -0.98
CA LEU A 126 36.31 0.56 0.00
C LEU A 126 36.51 -0.29 1.26
N ASP A 127 36.41 0.37 2.42
CA ASP A 127 36.27 -0.33 3.70
C ASP A 127 34.78 -0.51 3.97
N TRP A 128 34.32 -1.75 3.87
CA TRP A 128 32.92 -2.10 4.11
C TRP A 128 32.56 -2.09 5.61
N GLN A 129 33.53 -1.92 6.51
CA GLN A 129 33.31 -1.70 7.95
C GLN A 129 32.95 -0.22 8.22
N CYS A 130 31.72 0.14 7.86
CA CYS A 130 31.13 1.44 8.12
C CYS A 130 29.93 1.33 9.08
N ASP A 131 29.50 2.47 9.61
CA ASP A 131 28.35 2.56 10.51
C ASP A 131 27.05 2.75 9.73
N VAL A 132 27.08 3.45 8.58
CA VAL A 132 25.93 3.66 7.70
C VAL A 132 26.38 3.73 6.24
N ILE A 133 25.60 3.12 5.34
CA ILE A 133 25.75 3.24 3.89
C ILE A 133 24.70 4.24 3.36
N ILE A 134 25.14 5.21 2.55
CA ILE A 134 24.26 6.17 1.86
C ILE A 134 24.11 5.74 0.41
N ASP A 135 22.89 5.42 0.02
CA ASP A 135 22.53 5.07 -1.36
C ASP A 135 21.99 6.30 -2.10
N GLY A 136 22.82 6.89 -2.95
CA GLY A 136 22.43 7.89 -3.95
C GLY A 136 22.80 7.45 -5.37
N VAL A 137 22.75 6.15 -5.65
CA VAL A 137 23.25 5.60 -6.93
C VAL A 137 22.28 5.91 -8.06
N LEU A 138 20.99 5.60 -7.89
CA LEU A 138 19.95 5.80 -8.88
C LEU A 138 18.71 6.39 -8.21
N GLY A 139 18.04 7.32 -8.89
CA GLY A 139 16.77 7.89 -8.45
C GLY A 139 15.63 7.54 -9.41
N THR A 140 14.74 8.51 -9.64
CA THR A 140 13.55 8.40 -10.50
C THR A 140 13.81 8.13 -12.00
N GLY A 141 15.06 8.20 -12.46
CA GLY A 141 15.43 8.16 -13.88
C GLY A 141 15.60 6.77 -14.51
N ILE A 142 15.47 5.68 -13.74
CA ILE A 142 15.71 4.33 -14.25
C ILE A 142 14.56 3.91 -15.18
N THR A 143 14.91 3.44 -16.38
CA THR A 143 13.99 2.74 -17.28
C THR A 143 14.59 1.39 -17.68
N GLY A 144 13.79 0.33 -17.64
CA GLY A 144 14.22 -1.03 -17.97
C GLY A 144 14.99 -1.74 -16.85
N SER A 145 15.56 -2.92 -17.17
CA SER A 145 16.27 -3.76 -16.20
C SER A 145 17.66 -3.21 -15.85
N LEU A 146 18.03 -3.31 -14.58
CA LEU A 146 19.37 -3.01 -14.11
C LEU A 146 20.39 -3.95 -14.75
N ARG A 147 21.55 -3.41 -15.13
CA ARG A 147 22.64 -4.15 -15.78
C ARG A 147 23.85 -4.26 -14.86
N GLN A 148 24.70 -5.26 -15.11
CA GLN A 148 26.02 -5.33 -14.49
C GLN A 148 26.87 -4.09 -14.85
N PRO A 149 27.77 -3.62 -13.98
CA PRO A 149 28.19 -4.20 -12.69
C PRO A 149 27.35 -3.81 -11.46
N LEU A 150 26.26 -3.04 -11.63
CA LEU A 150 25.50 -2.51 -10.49
C LEU A 150 24.76 -3.60 -9.68
N CYS A 151 24.35 -4.71 -10.32
CA CYS A 151 23.70 -5.81 -9.62
C CYS A 151 24.60 -6.42 -8.54
N ASP A 152 25.88 -6.64 -8.86
CA ASP A 152 26.86 -7.20 -7.91
C ASP A 152 27.14 -6.23 -6.76
N LEU A 153 27.18 -4.92 -7.05
CA LEU A 153 27.31 -3.90 -6.02
C LEU A 153 26.11 -3.91 -5.06
N PHE A 154 24.88 -3.93 -5.59
CA PHE A 154 23.67 -3.92 -4.76
C PHE A 154 23.57 -5.18 -3.92
N ALA A 155 23.99 -6.34 -4.45
CA ALA A 155 24.10 -7.57 -3.67
C ALA A 155 25.09 -7.45 -2.52
N LYS A 156 26.26 -6.82 -2.73
CA LYS A 156 27.22 -6.55 -1.65
C LYS A 156 26.66 -5.62 -0.58
N VAL A 157 25.98 -4.54 -0.98
CA VAL A 157 25.31 -3.60 -0.05
C VAL A 157 24.29 -4.33 0.81
N ASN A 158 23.45 -5.17 0.20
CA ASN A 158 22.40 -5.92 0.91
C ASN A 158 22.93 -7.00 1.86
N LEU A 159 24.20 -7.41 1.70
CA LEU A 159 24.89 -8.34 2.60
C LEU A 159 25.67 -7.63 3.71
N ALA A 160 25.81 -6.31 3.64
CA ALA A 160 26.50 -5.53 4.67
C ALA A 160 25.68 -5.52 5.97
N THR A 161 26.38 -5.47 7.11
CA THR A 161 25.74 -5.36 8.43
C THR A 161 25.35 -3.92 8.76
N ALA A 162 25.95 -2.94 8.08
CA ALA A 162 25.67 -1.53 8.26
C ALA A 162 24.26 -1.21 7.73
N PRO A 163 23.46 -0.40 8.46
CA PRO A 163 22.20 0.08 7.95
C PRO A 163 22.39 0.94 6.69
N VAL A 164 21.39 0.90 5.81
CA VAL A 164 21.38 1.66 4.55
C VAL A 164 20.34 2.76 4.59
N LEU A 165 20.75 3.99 4.26
CA LEU A 165 19.87 5.14 3.99
C LEU A 165 19.82 5.41 2.48
N SER A 166 18.66 5.20 1.87
CA SER A 166 18.44 5.54 0.47
C SER A 166 17.91 6.97 0.32
N LEU A 167 18.52 7.70 -0.60
CA LEU A 167 18.12 9.05 -0.99
C LEU A 167 17.09 8.96 -2.12
N ASP A 168 15.98 9.65 -1.95
CA ASP A 168 14.79 9.67 -2.81
C ASP A 168 14.03 8.34 -2.98
N LEU A 169 14.74 7.28 -3.35
CA LEU A 169 14.22 5.96 -3.69
C LEU A 169 15.35 4.93 -3.50
N PRO A 170 15.09 3.72 -2.98
CA PRO A 170 16.07 2.66 -3.02
C PRO A 170 16.51 2.35 -4.45
N SER A 171 17.81 2.41 -4.70
CA SER A 171 18.35 2.22 -6.05
C SER A 171 17.94 0.88 -6.63
N GLY A 172 17.36 0.91 -7.84
CA GLY A 172 16.84 -0.27 -8.55
C GLY A 172 15.32 -0.49 -8.40
N LEU A 173 14.65 0.22 -7.49
CA LEU A 173 13.20 0.20 -7.37
C LEU A 173 12.55 1.09 -8.44
N CYS A 174 11.42 0.68 -9.01
CA CYS A 174 10.66 1.54 -9.92
C CYS A 174 9.81 2.57 -9.16
N ALA A 175 10.11 3.86 -9.33
CA ALA A 175 9.39 4.96 -8.67
C ALA A 175 7.88 5.01 -8.98
N ASN A 176 7.43 4.46 -10.11
CA ASN A 176 6.02 4.48 -10.51
C ASN A 176 5.23 3.24 -10.09
N THR A 177 5.87 2.09 -9.96
CA THR A 177 5.13 0.82 -9.77
C THR A 177 5.58 0.04 -8.56
N GLY A 178 6.69 0.41 -7.92
CA GLY A 178 7.29 -0.35 -6.83
C GLY A 178 7.86 -1.70 -7.28
N ARG A 179 8.04 -1.92 -8.58
CA ARG A 179 8.62 -3.14 -9.15
C ARG A 179 10.14 -3.17 -8.92
N ASN A 180 10.67 -4.33 -8.55
CA ASN A 180 12.09 -4.64 -8.61
C ASN A 180 12.54 -4.78 -10.07
N LEU A 181 13.50 -3.96 -10.51
CA LEU A 181 14.00 -3.92 -11.89
C LEU A 181 15.21 -4.87 -12.14
N GLY A 182 15.39 -5.89 -11.31
CA GLY A 182 16.42 -6.93 -11.42
C GLY A 182 17.27 -7.07 -10.15
N ALA A 183 17.68 -5.94 -9.56
CA ALA A 183 18.30 -5.86 -8.24
C ALA A 183 17.93 -4.53 -7.60
N VAL A 184 17.71 -4.52 -6.28
CA VAL A 184 17.32 -3.33 -5.52
C VAL A 184 18.12 -3.29 -4.23
N ILE A 185 18.59 -2.10 -3.84
CA ILE A 185 19.15 -1.88 -2.51
C ILE A 185 18.03 -2.00 -1.46
N LYS A 186 18.25 -2.80 -0.43
CA LYS A 186 17.33 -2.93 0.70
C LYS A 186 17.70 -1.88 1.75
N ALA A 187 16.93 -0.81 1.79
CA ALA A 187 17.13 0.28 2.72
C ALA A 187 16.58 -0.05 4.12
N ASN A 188 17.27 0.40 5.16
CA ASN A 188 16.71 0.47 6.50
C ASN A 188 15.81 1.71 6.64
N ALA A 189 16.14 2.78 5.92
CA ALA A 189 15.31 3.95 5.78
C ALA A 189 15.47 4.60 4.40
N THR A 190 14.43 5.26 3.93
CA THR A 190 14.41 6.05 2.70
C THR A 190 13.90 7.45 3.01
N ILE A 191 14.61 8.48 2.56
CA ILE A 191 14.11 9.86 2.58
C ILE A 191 13.70 10.29 1.18
N THR A 192 12.40 10.53 0.93
CA THR A 192 11.88 10.99 -0.37
C THR A 192 11.70 12.50 -0.40
N PHE A 193 12.03 13.11 -1.54
CA PHE A 193 12.05 14.58 -1.68
C PHE A 193 10.89 15.11 -2.51
N ILE A 194 10.47 16.36 -2.19
CA ILE A 194 9.52 17.23 -2.94
C ILE A 194 8.09 16.69 -2.98
N ALA A 195 7.94 15.46 -3.45
CA ALA A 195 6.69 14.75 -3.69
C ALA A 195 6.92 13.26 -3.45
N ALA A 196 5.97 12.60 -2.80
CA ALA A 196 6.03 11.16 -2.53
C ALA A 196 5.70 10.37 -3.80
N LYS A 197 6.62 9.52 -4.25
CA LYS A 197 6.45 8.72 -5.48
C LYS A 197 5.54 7.53 -5.19
N GLN A 198 4.57 7.28 -6.06
CA GLN A 198 3.55 6.24 -5.83
C GLN A 198 4.13 4.82 -5.69
N GLY A 199 5.25 4.53 -6.35
CA GLY A 199 5.93 3.24 -6.29
C GLY A 199 6.54 2.92 -4.92
N LEU A 200 6.75 3.92 -4.04
CA LEU A 200 7.24 3.69 -2.68
C LEU A 200 6.21 2.99 -1.77
N PHE A 201 4.95 2.91 -2.19
CA PHE A 201 3.83 2.48 -1.35
C PHE A 201 3.18 1.16 -1.78
N THR A 202 3.72 0.46 -2.78
CA THR A 202 3.09 -0.76 -3.31
C THR A 202 4.10 -1.79 -3.82
N GLY A 203 3.64 -3.03 -3.95
CA GLY A 203 4.40 -4.12 -4.55
C GLY A 203 5.65 -4.46 -3.74
N HIS A 204 6.79 -4.59 -4.42
CA HIS A 204 8.04 -4.96 -3.78
C HIS A 204 8.61 -3.85 -2.89
N ALA A 205 8.14 -2.62 -3.00
CA ALA A 205 8.63 -1.51 -2.19
C ALA A 205 8.57 -1.81 -0.68
N ALA A 206 7.55 -2.53 -0.23
CA ALA A 206 7.40 -2.95 1.17
C ALA A 206 8.62 -3.69 1.75
N GLU A 207 9.41 -4.37 0.90
CA GLU A 207 10.62 -5.09 1.31
C GLU A 207 11.88 -4.21 1.29
N TYR A 208 11.90 -3.14 0.49
CA TYR A 208 13.12 -2.39 0.16
C TYR A 208 13.19 -0.96 0.70
N VAL A 209 12.06 -0.33 1.06
CA VAL A 209 12.04 1.09 1.45
C VAL A 209 12.44 1.34 2.91
N GLY A 210 12.25 0.35 3.79
CA GLY A 210 12.46 0.53 5.22
C GLY A 210 11.54 1.59 5.82
N GLU A 211 12.02 2.34 6.80
CA GLU A 211 11.32 3.52 7.31
C GLU A 211 11.29 4.62 6.24
N LEU A 212 10.10 5.06 5.83
CA LEU A 212 9.95 6.12 4.84
C LEU A 212 9.75 7.47 5.52
N VAL A 213 10.56 8.45 5.11
CA VAL A 213 10.55 9.83 5.61
C VAL A 213 10.39 10.80 4.44
N PHE A 214 9.69 11.91 4.65
CA PHE A 214 9.44 12.92 3.62
C PHE A 214 10.16 14.24 3.89
N ALA A 215 10.77 14.83 2.87
CA ALA A 215 11.34 16.17 2.91
C ALA A 215 10.82 17.02 1.74
N GLY A 216 9.98 18.01 2.03
CA GLY A 216 9.33 18.85 1.02
C GLY A 216 10.21 19.92 0.36
N LEU A 217 11.42 20.14 0.92
CA LEU A 217 12.45 21.09 0.44
C LEU A 217 11.98 22.55 0.27
N GLY A 218 10.82 22.89 0.85
CA GLY A 218 10.22 24.22 0.77
C GLY A 218 9.49 24.50 -0.55
N ILE A 219 9.21 23.47 -1.36
CA ILE A 219 8.46 23.62 -2.61
C ILE A 219 7.23 22.71 -2.71
N ASP A 220 7.10 21.73 -1.81
CA ASP A 220 6.04 20.71 -1.76
C ASP A 220 4.62 21.28 -1.80
N GLN A 221 4.33 22.31 -0.98
CA GLN A 221 3.00 22.92 -0.97
C GLN A 221 2.60 23.53 -2.32
N GLN A 222 3.56 24.16 -3.02
CA GLN A 222 3.29 24.69 -4.35
C GLN A 222 3.27 23.57 -5.39
N PHE A 223 4.10 22.55 -5.23
CA PHE A 223 4.09 21.37 -6.08
C PHE A 223 2.70 20.74 -6.09
N ASP A 224 2.11 20.50 -4.92
CA ASP A 224 0.77 19.93 -4.78
C ASP A 224 -0.32 20.88 -5.32
N LYS A 225 -0.16 22.20 -5.15
CA LYS A 225 -1.14 23.18 -5.63
C LYS A 225 -1.19 23.31 -7.15
N TYR A 226 -0.04 23.20 -7.83
CA TYR A 226 0.07 23.43 -9.28
C TYR A 226 -0.09 22.16 -10.12
N ASN A 227 -0.15 20.99 -9.47
CA ASN A 227 -0.27 19.71 -10.15
C ASN A 227 -1.53 18.97 -9.67
N VAL A 228 -1.97 17.99 -10.45
CA VAL A 228 -3.10 17.13 -10.07
C VAL A 228 -2.65 15.69 -10.16
N SER A 229 -2.94 14.91 -9.12
CA SER A 229 -2.75 13.46 -9.11
C SER A 229 -4.09 12.76 -8.95
N ASP A 230 -4.20 11.61 -9.60
CA ASP A 230 -5.30 10.66 -9.43
C ASP A 230 -4.96 9.53 -8.44
N VAL A 231 -3.78 9.57 -7.82
CA VAL A 231 -3.32 8.59 -6.82
C VAL A 231 -3.05 9.27 -5.48
N SER A 232 -3.56 8.69 -4.40
CA SER A 232 -3.32 9.15 -3.03
C SER A 232 -3.18 7.97 -2.06
N ARG A 233 -2.64 8.21 -0.87
CA ARG A 233 -2.71 7.26 0.25
C ARG A 233 -4.09 7.32 0.89
N VAL A 234 -4.49 6.21 1.49
CA VAL A 234 -5.64 6.22 2.40
C VAL A 234 -5.26 7.00 3.66
N GLU A 235 -5.99 8.08 3.94
CA GLU A 235 -5.89 8.79 5.21
C GLU A 235 -6.97 8.30 6.17
N VAL A 236 -6.56 7.55 7.20
CA VAL A 236 -7.50 6.91 8.13
C VAL A 236 -8.27 7.94 8.96
N SER A 237 -7.64 9.07 9.33
CA SER A 237 -8.29 10.16 10.08
C SER A 237 -9.54 10.68 9.39
N GLU A 238 -9.49 10.90 8.07
CA GLU A 238 -10.66 11.33 7.29
C GLU A 238 -11.79 10.30 7.32
N LEU A 239 -11.45 9.02 7.27
CA LEU A 239 -12.43 7.93 7.19
C LEU A 239 -13.06 7.59 8.54
N THR A 240 -12.35 7.82 9.65
CA THR A 240 -12.91 7.58 11.00
C THR A 240 -14.12 8.47 11.31
N GLN A 241 -14.30 9.59 10.60
CA GLN A 241 -15.51 10.40 10.70
C GLN A 241 -16.79 9.64 10.30
N MET A 242 -16.68 8.56 9.52
CA MET A 242 -17.81 7.68 9.20
C MET A 242 -18.25 6.83 10.41
N LEU A 243 -17.34 6.58 11.35
CA LEU A 243 -17.54 5.72 12.51
C LEU A 243 -18.05 6.50 13.74
N GLN A 244 -18.96 7.46 13.51
CA GLN A 244 -19.55 8.24 14.59
C GLN A 244 -20.26 7.34 15.60
N ARG A 245 -20.25 7.77 16.87
CA ARG A 245 -20.94 7.06 17.93
C ARG A 245 -22.41 6.86 17.60
N ARG A 246 -22.87 5.61 17.74
CA ARG A 246 -24.27 5.23 17.54
C ARG A 246 -25.19 5.93 18.54
N SER A 247 -26.39 6.31 18.10
CA SER A 247 -27.44 6.80 19.00
C SER A 247 -27.74 5.78 20.10
N LYS A 248 -27.99 6.25 21.33
CA LYS A 248 -28.44 5.41 22.45
C LYS A 248 -29.78 4.72 22.20
N THR A 249 -30.58 5.24 21.27
CA THR A 249 -31.87 4.67 20.86
C THR A 249 -31.77 3.78 19.62
N ALA A 250 -30.56 3.51 19.12
CA ALA A 250 -30.39 2.79 17.88
C ALA A 250 -30.83 1.32 18.00
N HIS A 251 -31.35 0.77 16.89
CA HIS A 251 -31.75 -0.64 16.80
C HIS A 251 -31.10 -1.33 15.61
N LYS A 252 -31.03 -2.67 15.66
CA LYS A 252 -30.35 -3.51 14.66
C LYS A 252 -30.68 -3.18 13.19
N GLY A 253 -31.95 -2.87 12.89
CA GLY A 253 -32.38 -2.51 11.53
C GLY A 253 -31.71 -1.26 10.93
N GLN A 254 -31.25 -0.30 11.75
CA GLN A 254 -30.56 0.90 11.25
C GLN A 254 -29.16 0.59 10.71
N PHE A 255 -28.54 -0.48 11.18
CA PHE A 255 -27.18 -0.92 10.79
C PHE A 255 -27.20 -1.96 9.67
N GLY A 256 -28.35 -2.08 9.00
CA GLY A 256 -28.55 -2.94 7.84
C GLY A 256 -28.55 -4.43 8.15
N GLN A 257 -29.10 -5.17 7.19
CA GLN A 257 -29.01 -6.62 7.13
C GLN A 257 -28.06 -6.99 6.00
N LEU A 258 -27.03 -7.77 6.31
CA LEU A 258 -26.08 -8.31 5.36
C LEU A 258 -26.42 -9.76 5.07
N ALA A 259 -26.43 -10.14 3.79
CA ALA A 259 -26.42 -11.54 3.39
C ALA A 259 -25.00 -11.96 3.00
N VAL A 260 -24.54 -13.12 3.50
CA VAL A 260 -23.25 -13.70 3.15
C VAL A 260 -23.52 -15.05 2.48
N VAL A 261 -23.10 -15.19 1.22
CA VAL A 261 -23.44 -16.33 0.35
C VAL A 261 -22.17 -17.07 -0.03
N GLY A 262 -22.06 -18.35 0.35
CA GLY A 262 -20.88 -19.15 0.08
C GLY A 262 -20.76 -20.38 0.97
N GLY A 263 -19.55 -20.92 1.11
CA GLY A 263 -19.31 -22.16 1.84
C GLY A 263 -19.98 -23.36 1.17
N LYS A 264 -19.37 -23.86 0.10
CA LYS A 264 -19.72 -25.14 -0.52
C LYS A 264 -19.50 -26.29 0.47
N LYS A 265 -20.05 -27.46 0.16
CA LYS A 265 -19.82 -28.68 0.94
C LYS A 265 -18.33 -28.88 1.26
N GLY A 266 -17.99 -28.94 2.55
CA GLY A 266 -16.62 -29.11 3.03
C GLY A 266 -15.81 -27.81 3.18
N MET A 267 -16.39 -26.64 2.93
CA MET A 267 -15.74 -25.32 3.12
C MET A 267 -16.51 -24.40 4.09
N PRO A 268 -16.88 -24.84 5.31
CA PRO A 268 -17.62 -23.99 6.26
C PRO A 268 -16.77 -22.84 6.84
N GLY A 269 -15.44 -22.97 6.84
CA GLY A 269 -14.54 -22.01 7.50
C GLY A 269 -14.56 -20.62 6.87
N ALA A 270 -14.44 -20.54 5.54
CA ALA A 270 -14.38 -19.26 4.81
C ALA A 270 -15.64 -18.41 5.04
N ILE A 271 -16.82 -19.00 4.81
CA ILE A 271 -18.08 -18.30 4.98
C ILE A 271 -18.34 -17.87 6.43
N ARG A 272 -17.89 -18.69 7.40
CA ARG A 272 -18.00 -18.37 8.82
C ARG A 272 -17.10 -17.18 9.20
N MET A 273 -15.85 -17.16 8.76
CA MET A 273 -14.93 -16.06 9.05
C MET A 273 -15.44 -14.74 8.48
N ALA A 274 -15.94 -14.74 7.23
CA ALA A 274 -16.55 -13.56 6.63
C ALA A 274 -17.76 -13.07 7.45
N ALA A 275 -18.67 -13.98 7.80
CA ALA A 275 -19.86 -13.61 8.57
C ALA A 275 -19.55 -13.11 9.99
N GLU A 276 -18.59 -13.73 10.69
CA GLU A 276 -18.12 -13.29 12.00
C GLU A 276 -17.47 -11.90 11.92
N ALA A 277 -16.62 -11.68 10.92
CA ALA A 277 -15.97 -10.38 10.71
C ALA A 277 -17.00 -9.27 10.41
N SER A 278 -18.08 -9.57 9.67
CA SER A 278 -19.18 -8.62 9.45
C SER A 278 -19.89 -8.21 10.74
N LEU A 279 -20.14 -9.15 11.65
CA LEU A 279 -20.69 -8.83 12.97
C LEU A 279 -19.72 -7.97 13.78
N ARG A 280 -18.41 -8.30 13.76
CA ARG A 280 -17.37 -7.54 14.46
C ARG A 280 -17.21 -6.12 13.92
N ALA A 281 -17.39 -5.94 12.61
CA ALA A 281 -17.39 -4.64 11.95
C ALA A 281 -18.68 -3.82 12.20
N GLY A 282 -19.70 -4.40 12.84
CA GLY A 282 -20.89 -3.70 13.31
C GLY A 282 -22.15 -3.88 12.45
N ALA A 283 -22.21 -4.84 11.53
CA ALA A 283 -23.46 -5.13 10.83
C ALA A 283 -24.62 -5.36 11.82
N GLY A 284 -25.81 -4.83 11.52
CA GLY A 284 -26.97 -4.96 12.40
C GLY A 284 -27.50 -6.39 12.49
N LEU A 285 -27.55 -7.07 11.35
CA LEU A 285 -27.98 -8.45 11.19
C LEU A 285 -27.13 -9.12 10.11
N VAL A 286 -26.75 -10.38 10.32
CA VAL A 286 -25.98 -11.17 9.33
C VAL A 286 -26.71 -12.49 9.08
N ASN A 287 -27.21 -12.66 7.85
CA ASN A 287 -27.73 -13.93 7.34
C ASN A 287 -26.63 -14.65 6.57
N VAL A 288 -26.47 -15.94 6.81
CA VAL A 288 -25.52 -16.78 6.08
C VAL A 288 -26.29 -17.81 5.25
N PHE A 289 -26.06 -17.79 3.94
CA PHE A 289 -26.60 -18.77 3.01
C PHE A 289 -25.48 -19.70 2.56
N THR A 290 -25.52 -20.94 3.05
CA THR A 290 -24.44 -21.92 2.87
C THR A 290 -24.95 -23.28 2.46
N HIS A 291 -24.07 -24.21 2.08
CA HIS A 291 -24.47 -25.58 1.81
C HIS A 291 -25.09 -26.20 3.08
N PRO A 292 -26.21 -26.96 3.00
CA PRO A 292 -26.91 -27.48 4.18
C PRO A 292 -26.01 -28.23 5.18
N ASP A 293 -25.08 -29.05 4.69
CA ASP A 293 -24.10 -29.79 5.50
C ASP A 293 -23.22 -28.88 6.39
N ASN A 294 -23.04 -27.61 6.01
CA ASN A 294 -22.20 -26.66 6.75
C ASN A 294 -22.98 -25.90 7.84
N SER A 295 -24.32 -25.84 7.78
CA SER A 295 -25.13 -24.97 8.65
C SER A 295 -24.86 -25.18 10.15
N PRO A 296 -24.75 -26.42 10.68
CA PRO A 296 -24.41 -26.64 12.09
C PRO A 296 -23.01 -26.13 12.44
N VAL A 297 -22.02 -26.32 11.55
CA VAL A 297 -20.62 -25.91 11.79
C VAL A 297 -20.47 -24.39 11.75
N VAL A 298 -21.21 -23.72 10.88
CA VAL A 298 -21.19 -22.25 10.75
C VAL A 298 -21.82 -21.58 11.98
N SER A 299 -22.95 -22.10 12.46
CA SER A 299 -23.65 -21.55 13.64
C SER A 299 -23.02 -21.94 14.98
N ALA A 300 -22.26 -23.04 15.04
CA ALA A 300 -21.66 -23.54 16.29
C ALA A 300 -20.74 -22.51 16.96
N GLY A 301 -21.10 -22.06 18.17
CA GLY A 301 -20.32 -21.08 18.93
C GLY A 301 -20.47 -19.63 18.46
N ARG A 302 -21.40 -19.36 17.52
CA ARG A 302 -21.81 -18.03 17.07
C ARG A 302 -23.33 -17.98 16.83
N PRO A 303 -24.13 -18.05 17.91
CA PRO A 303 -25.60 -18.02 17.81
C PRO A 303 -26.14 -16.71 17.22
N GLU A 304 -25.32 -15.66 17.14
CA GLU A 304 -25.68 -14.38 16.53
C GLU A 304 -25.86 -14.48 15.00
N LEU A 305 -25.30 -15.51 14.35
CA LEU A 305 -25.44 -15.75 12.93
C LEU A 305 -26.77 -16.43 12.60
N MET A 306 -27.52 -15.86 11.66
CA MET A 306 -28.75 -16.46 11.14
C MET A 306 -28.41 -17.33 9.93
N VAL A 307 -28.25 -18.64 10.13
CA VAL A 307 -27.73 -19.55 9.11
C VAL A 307 -28.86 -20.31 8.42
N ALA A 308 -28.88 -20.29 7.09
CA ALA A 308 -29.80 -21.04 6.24
C ALA A 308 -29.02 -21.94 5.27
N GLY A 309 -29.40 -23.22 5.24
CA GLY A 309 -28.87 -24.19 4.28
C GLY A 309 -29.59 -24.10 2.94
N ILE A 310 -28.84 -23.90 1.84
CA ILE A 310 -29.38 -23.81 0.48
C ILE A 310 -28.88 -25.00 -0.35
N GLY A 311 -29.75 -25.96 -0.64
CA GLY A 311 -29.47 -27.06 -1.56
C GLY A 311 -29.65 -26.67 -3.03
N LEU A 312 -29.09 -27.45 -3.95
CA LEU A 312 -29.27 -27.31 -5.41
C LEU A 312 -30.74 -27.27 -5.84
N GLU A 313 -31.58 -28.03 -5.13
CA GLU A 313 -32.99 -28.29 -5.46
C GLU A 313 -33.92 -27.19 -4.89
N HIS A 314 -33.39 -26.33 -4.02
CA HIS A 314 -34.11 -25.32 -3.27
C HIS A 314 -33.45 -23.94 -3.38
N THR A 315 -33.09 -23.53 -4.60
CA THR A 315 -32.48 -22.22 -4.88
C THR A 315 -33.48 -21.07 -5.00
N LYS A 316 -34.75 -21.33 -5.36
CA LYS A 316 -35.82 -20.30 -5.39
C LYS A 316 -36.00 -19.56 -4.04
N PRO A 317 -35.93 -20.23 -2.87
CA PRO A 317 -35.87 -19.58 -1.57
C PRO A 317 -34.74 -18.54 -1.41
N LEU A 318 -33.62 -18.66 -2.12
CA LEU A 318 -32.51 -17.71 -1.99
C LEU A 318 -32.94 -16.31 -2.45
N ALA A 319 -33.54 -16.20 -3.64
CA ALA A 319 -33.95 -14.90 -4.19
C ALA A 319 -34.88 -14.14 -3.24
N GLU A 320 -35.87 -14.83 -2.65
CA GLU A 320 -36.76 -14.24 -1.65
C GLU A 320 -36.03 -13.91 -0.34
N SER A 321 -35.09 -14.76 0.08
CA SER A 321 -34.31 -14.56 1.31
C SER A 321 -33.27 -13.44 1.21
N LEU A 322 -32.88 -13.06 -0.01
CA LEU A 322 -31.98 -11.93 -0.27
C LEU A 322 -32.71 -10.58 -0.28
N LYS A 323 -34.03 -10.53 -0.55
CA LYS A 323 -34.79 -9.27 -0.62
C LYS A 323 -34.64 -8.36 0.61
N PRO A 324 -34.62 -8.88 1.85
CA PRO A 324 -34.44 -8.04 3.04
C PRO A 324 -33.03 -7.48 3.21
N ALA A 325 -32.04 -8.04 2.52
CA ALA A 325 -30.64 -7.63 2.66
C ALA A 325 -30.41 -6.26 2.01
N ARG A 326 -29.70 -5.38 2.72
CA ARG A 326 -29.22 -4.11 2.15
C ARG A 326 -28.02 -4.33 1.24
N CYS A 327 -27.18 -5.31 1.58
CA CYS A 327 -25.99 -5.67 0.82
C CYS A 327 -25.78 -7.19 0.85
N VAL A 328 -24.99 -7.68 -0.10
CA VAL A 328 -24.59 -9.09 -0.19
C VAL A 328 -23.07 -9.20 -0.25
N VAL A 329 -22.49 -10.17 0.44
CA VAL A 329 -21.14 -10.68 0.21
C VAL A 329 -21.28 -12.05 -0.43
N ILE A 330 -20.61 -12.30 -1.55
CA ILE A 330 -20.63 -13.60 -2.23
C ILE A 330 -19.22 -14.03 -2.63
N GLY A 331 -18.92 -15.31 -2.45
CA GLY A 331 -17.65 -15.90 -2.90
C GLY A 331 -16.85 -16.69 -1.88
N PRO A 332 -16.77 -16.29 -0.59
CA PRO A 332 -16.01 -17.03 0.43
C PRO A 332 -16.36 -18.52 0.47
N GLY A 333 -15.44 -19.36 0.01
CA GLY A 333 -15.61 -20.81 -0.13
C GLY A 333 -16.76 -21.27 -1.03
N LEU A 334 -17.23 -20.45 -1.97
CA LEU A 334 -18.41 -20.73 -2.80
C LEU A 334 -18.24 -21.94 -3.73
N GLY A 335 -17.01 -22.25 -4.17
CA GLY A 335 -16.77 -23.23 -5.22
C GLY A 335 -17.14 -22.71 -6.61
N GLN A 336 -17.01 -23.57 -7.62
CA GLN A 336 -17.22 -23.21 -9.03
C GLN A 336 -18.14 -24.20 -9.77
N ASP A 337 -18.80 -25.07 -9.01
CA ASP A 337 -19.72 -26.08 -9.53
C ASP A 337 -21.08 -25.47 -9.91
N GLN A 338 -22.04 -26.33 -10.28
CA GLN A 338 -23.38 -25.89 -10.66
C GLN A 338 -24.11 -25.17 -9.51
N TRP A 339 -23.88 -25.58 -8.26
CA TRP A 339 -24.48 -24.93 -7.10
C TRP A 339 -24.00 -23.48 -7.00
N ALA A 340 -22.68 -23.28 -7.06
CA ALA A 340 -22.05 -21.96 -7.02
C ALA A 340 -22.58 -21.02 -8.14
N LYS A 341 -22.66 -21.53 -9.37
CA LYS A 341 -23.17 -20.77 -10.53
C LYS A 341 -24.62 -20.32 -10.35
N LEU A 342 -25.47 -21.17 -9.78
CA LEU A 342 -26.85 -20.82 -9.48
C LEU A 342 -26.95 -19.74 -8.41
N LEU A 343 -26.20 -19.87 -7.30
CA LEU A 343 -26.21 -18.84 -6.24
C LEU A 343 -25.70 -17.49 -6.75
N LEU A 344 -24.65 -17.50 -7.58
CA LEU A 344 -24.12 -16.28 -8.21
C LEU A 344 -25.17 -15.64 -9.11
N THR A 345 -25.85 -16.44 -9.93
CA THR A 345 -26.91 -15.95 -10.83
C THR A 345 -28.06 -15.32 -10.05
N GLU A 346 -28.55 -15.98 -9.00
CA GLU A 346 -29.64 -15.44 -8.17
C GLU A 346 -29.23 -14.19 -7.37
N THR A 347 -27.97 -14.14 -6.94
CA THR A 347 -27.39 -12.96 -6.27
C THR A 347 -27.29 -11.78 -7.23
N PHE A 348 -26.79 -12.00 -8.46
CA PHE A 348 -26.64 -10.94 -9.45
C PHE A 348 -27.96 -10.45 -10.03
N LYS A 349 -29.06 -11.18 -9.89
CA LYS A 349 -30.41 -10.66 -10.19
C LYS A 349 -30.87 -9.60 -9.19
N GLN A 350 -30.27 -9.53 -8.00
CA GLN A 350 -30.61 -8.50 -7.02
C GLN A 350 -29.98 -7.16 -7.39
N THR A 351 -30.68 -6.07 -7.08
CA THR A 351 -30.25 -4.69 -7.33
C THR A 351 -29.58 -4.04 -6.12
N VAL A 352 -29.17 -4.85 -5.13
CA VAL A 352 -28.53 -4.40 -3.90
C VAL A 352 -27.02 -4.41 -4.05
N HIS A 353 -26.33 -3.60 -3.24
CA HIS A 353 -24.87 -3.54 -3.29
C HIS A 353 -24.25 -4.90 -2.99
N CYS A 354 -23.22 -5.26 -3.75
CA CYS A 354 -22.60 -6.58 -3.68
C CYS A 354 -21.10 -6.49 -3.45
N LEU A 355 -20.53 -7.35 -2.62
CA LEU A 355 -19.10 -7.61 -2.57
C LEU A 355 -18.86 -8.99 -3.17
N VAL A 356 -17.98 -9.07 -4.17
CA VAL A 356 -17.59 -10.31 -4.82
C VAL A 356 -16.13 -10.60 -4.50
N ASP A 357 -15.89 -11.79 -3.94
CA ASP A 357 -14.54 -12.27 -3.56
C ASP A 357 -14.33 -13.70 -4.06
N ALA A 358 -13.09 -14.17 -3.99
CA ALA A 358 -12.72 -15.58 -4.10
C ALA A 358 -13.36 -16.30 -5.31
N ASP A 359 -14.12 -17.36 -5.07
CA ASP A 359 -14.77 -18.13 -6.11
C ASP A 359 -15.87 -17.36 -6.87
N GLY A 360 -16.44 -16.31 -6.26
CA GLY A 360 -17.31 -15.38 -6.97
C GLY A 360 -16.56 -14.63 -8.07
N LEU A 361 -15.31 -14.22 -7.81
CA LEU A 361 -14.44 -13.59 -8.81
C LEU A 361 -13.99 -14.58 -9.88
N ASN A 362 -13.68 -15.82 -9.50
CA ASN A 362 -13.33 -16.88 -10.45
C ASN A 362 -14.47 -17.16 -11.44
N LEU A 363 -15.71 -17.22 -10.95
CA LEU A 363 -16.88 -17.38 -11.81
C LEU A 363 -17.18 -16.12 -12.64
N LEU A 364 -16.95 -14.93 -12.09
CA LEU A 364 -17.08 -13.67 -12.83
C LEU A 364 -16.07 -13.59 -13.99
N ALA A 365 -14.85 -14.10 -13.81
CA ALA A 365 -13.87 -14.18 -14.90
C ALA A 365 -14.34 -15.08 -16.06
N LEU A 366 -15.09 -16.14 -15.76
CA LEU A 366 -15.66 -17.05 -16.77
C LEU A 366 -16.90 -16.48 -17.47
N ALA A 367 -17.69 -15.67 -16.76
CA ALA A 367 -18.88 -15.02 -17.29
C ALA A 367 -18.88 -13.53 -16.91
N PRO A 368 -18.08 -12.70 -17.61
CA PRO A 368 -17.93 -11.29 -17.28
C PRO A 368 -19.25 -10.53 -17.27
N LEU A 369 -19.45 -9.74 -16.21
CA LEU A 369 -20.56 -8.83 -16.05
C LEU A 369 -20.00 -7.49 -15.55
N ARG A 370 -20.52 -6.38 -16.07
CA ARG A 370 -20.15 -5.04 -15.62
C ARG A 370 -21.25 -4.43 -14.77
N ARG A 371 -20.91 -3.96 -13.56
CA ARG A 371 -21.81 -3.33 -12.60
C ARG A 371 -21.10 -2.22 -11.84
N ASN A 372 -21.84 -1.17 -11.45
CA ASN A 372 -21.26 -0.05 -10.70
C ASN A 372 -21.56 -0.11 -9.19
N ASP A 373 -22.44 -1.02 -8.78
CA ASP A 373 -22.97 -1.15 -7.43
C ASP A 373 -22.27 -2.26 -6.63
N TRP A 374 -21.02 -2.61 -6.97
CA TRP A 374 -20.27 -3.65 -6.28
C TRP A 374 -18.82 -3.29 -5.91
N VAL A 375 -18.27 -4.08 -5.00
CA VAL A 375 -16.85 -4.11 -4.63
C VAL A 375 -16.28 -5.46 -5.03
N LEU A 376 -15.21 -5.46 -5.83
CA LEU A 376 -14.45 -6.65 -6.20
C LEU A 376 -13.17 -6.67 -5.36
N THR A 377 -12.81 -7.82 -4.80
CA THR A 377 -11.67 -7.92 -3.87
C THR A 377 -10.56 -8.90 -4.34
N PRO A 378 -10.09 -8.85 -5.60
CA PRO A 378 -9.17 -9.84 -6.13
C PRO A 378 -7.80 -9.82 -5.43
N HIS A 379 -7.25 -11.00 -5.16
CA HIS A 379 -5.81 -11.17 -5.00
C HIS A 379 -5.12 -11.21 -6.38
N PRO A 380 -3.76 -11.15 -6.47
CA PRO A 380 -3.08 -11.07 -7.77
C PRO A 380 -3.43 -12.20 -8.76
N GLY A 381 -3.50 -13.45 -8.29
CA GLY A 381 -4.01 -14.56 -9.11
C GLY A 381 -5.47 -14.46 -9.58
N GLU A 382 -6.38 -13.87 -8.80
CA GLU A 382 -7.77 -13.62 -9.22
C GLU A 382 -7.83 -12.47 -10.23
N ALA A 383 -7.06 -11.41 -10.00
CA ALA A 383 -6.90 -10.28 -10.90
C ALA A 383 -6.38 -10.73 -12.28
N ALA A 384 -5.36 -11.59 -12.29
CA ALA A 384 -4.80 -12.18 -13.51
C ALA A 384 -5.87 -12.97 -14.30
N ARG A 385 -6.73 -13.74 -13.61
CA ARG A 385 -7.85 -14.44 -14.25
C ARG A 385 -8.90 -13.47 -14.80
N LEU A 386 -9.26 -12.42 -14.05
CA LEU A 386 -10.23 -11.41 -14.49
C LEU A 386 -9.75 -10.64 -15.73
N LEU A 387 -8.45 -10.36 -15.83
CA LEU A 387 -7.85 -9.62 -16.95
C LEU A 387 -7.28 -10.54 -18.05
N ALA A 388 -7.38 -11.86 -17.89
CA ALA A 388 -6.79 -12.85 -18.80
C ALA A 388 -5.29 -12.61 -19.09
N CYS A 389 -4.52 -12.26 -18.06
CA CYS A 389 -3.07 -12.03 -18.13
C CYS A 389 -2.32 -12.87 -17.07
N SER A 390 -1.00 -12.68 -16.97
CA SER A 390 -0.19 -13.36 -15.96
C SER A 390 -0.20 -12.62 -14.61
N VAL A 391 0.13 -13.31 -13.52
CA VAL A 391 0.34 -12.65 -12.21
C VAL A 391 1.51 -11.67 -12.26
N GLU A 392 2.52 -11.95 -13.07
CA GLU A 392 3.65 -11.04 -13.26
C GLU A 392 3.22 -9.72 -13.90
N ASP A 393 2.25 -9.74 -14.83
CA ASP A 393 1.68 -8.51 -15.40
C ASP A 393 0.94 -7.69 -14.35
N ILE A 394 0.21 -8.35 -13.43
CA ILE A 394 -0.48 -7.69 -12.32
C ILE A 394 0.50 -7.05 -11.35
N GLU A 395 1.52 -7.79 -10.92
CA GLU A 395 2.54 -7.29 -9.99
C GLU A 395 3.50 -6.28 -10.64
N GLY A 396 3.62 -6.29 -11.97
CA GLY A 396 4.44 -5.35 -12.72
C GLY A 396 3.94 -3.90 -12.66
N ASP A 397 2.61 -3.71 -12.66
CA ASP A 397 1.95 -2.42 -12.42
C ASP A 397 0.56 -2.64 -11.77
N ARG A 398 0.57 -2.76 -10.44
CA ARG A 398 -0.64 -3.02 -9.63
C ARG A 398 -1.68 -1.90 -9.74
N ILE A 399 -1.23 -0.65 -9.90
CA ILE A 399 -2.12 0.52 -10.04
C ILE A 399 -2.87 0.44 -11.37
N ALA A 400 -2.15 0.17 -12.47
CA ALA A 400 -2.78 -0.03 -13.77
C ALA A 400 -3.71 -1.25 -13.78
N ALA A 401 -3.30 -2.37 -13.18
CA ALA A 401 -4.14 -3.57 -13.08
C ALA A 401 -5.47 -3.30 -12.35
N ALA A 402 -5.44 -2.62 -11.21
CA ALA A 402 -6.66 -2.27 -10.47
C ALA A 402 -7.58 -1.34 -11.29
N ARG A 403 -7.01 -0.37 -12.03
CA ARG A 403 -7.76 0.48 -12.96
C ARG A 403 -8.41 -0.33 -14.08
N HIS A 404 -7.68 -1.25 -14.70
CA HIS A 404 -8.22 -2.08 -15.78
C HIS A 404 -9.37 -2.97 -15.29
N ILE A 405 -9.26 -3.54 -14.08
CA ILE A 405 -10.38 -4.31 -13.47
C ILE A 405 -11.57 -3.40 -13.25
N GLN A 406 -11.36 -2.22 -12.64
CA GLN A 406 -12.43 -1.26 -12.41
C GLN A 406 -13.10 -0.82 -13.74
N GLN A 407 -12.33 -0.58 -14.81
CA GLN A 407 -12.87 -0.19 -16.10
C GLN A 407 -13.69 -1.31 -16.75
N ALA A 408 -13.16 -2.54 -16.73
CA ALA A 408 -13.79 -3.72 -17.34
C ALA A 408 -15.06 -4.16 -16.61
N PHE A 409 -15.04 -4.17 -15.27
CA PHE A 409 -16.11 -4.73 -14.45
C PHE A 409 -16.95 -3.68 -13.71
N GLY A 410 -16.53 -2.42 -13.68
CA GLY A 410 -17.21 -1.32 -12.98
C GLY A 410 -17.10 -1.39 -11.46
N GLY A 411 -17.63 -0.38 -10.78
CA GLY A 411 -17.70 -0.33 -9.32
C GLY A 411 -16.35 -0.03 -8.68
N VAL A 412 -16.00 -0.75 -7.62
CA VAL A 412 -14.75 -0.58 -6.88
C VAL A 412 -13.90 -1.85 -6.98
N CYS A 413 -12.63 -1.71 -7.33
CA CYS A 413 -11.66 -2.80 -7.29
C CYS A 413 -10.72 -2.62 -6.09
N VAL A 414 -10.64 -3.62 -5.22
CA VAL A 414 -9.67 -3.73 -4.11
C VAL A 414 -8.68 -4.83 -4.48
N LEU A 415 -7.55 -4.44 -5.07
CA LEU A 415 -6.48 -5.37 -5.44
C LEU A 415 -5.57 -5.64 -4.22
N LYS A 416 -5.75 -6.83 -3.63
CA LYS A 416 -5.08 -7.26 -2.39
C LYS A 416 -3.57 -7.44 -2.58
N GLY A 417 -2.81 -7.25 -1.50
CA GLY A 417 -1.35 -7.42 -1.42
C GLY A 417 -0.66 -6.24 -0.74
N ALA A 418 0.68 -6.26 -0.71
CA ALA A 418 1.46 -5.20 -0.08
C ALA A 418 1.19 -3.84 -0.75
N GLY A 419 0.72 -2.87 0.04
CA GLY A 419 0.14 -1.64 -0.50
C GLY A 419 -1.11 -1.94 -1.31
N THR A 420 -2.19 -2.35 -0.63
CA THR A 420 -3.45 -2.71 -1.29
C THR A 420 -3.98 -1.52 -2.08
N ILE A 421 -4.36 -1.76 -3.34
CA ILE A 421 -4.79 -0.73 -4.28
C ILE A 421 -6.31 -0.72 -4.35
N ILE A 422 -6.93 0.43 -4.13
CA ILE A 422 -8.38 0.63 -4.25
C ILE A 422 -8.64 1.58 -5.43
N ALA A 423 -9.33 1.12 -6.47
CA ALA A 423 -9.69 1.91 -7.66
C ALA A 423 -11.21 2.11 -7.74
N GLY A 424 -11.66 3.36 -7.95
CA GLY A 424 -13.08 3.74 -8.04
C GLY A 424 -13.51 4.23 -9.44
N ASN A 425 -14.80 4.55 -9.58
CA ASN A 425 -15.43 4.92 -10.87
C ASN A 425 -15.00 6.28 -11.46
N ASP A 426 -14.33 7.13 -10.68
CA ASP A 426 -13.88 8.47 -11.10
C ASP A 426 -12.40 8.52 -11.49
N GLY A 427 -11.77 7.36 -11.68
CA GLY A 427 -10.34 7.25 -11.99
C GLY A 427 -9.43 7.45 -10.79
N LYS A 428 -9.97 7.80 -9.61
CA LYS A 428 -9.18 7.90 -8.39
C LYS A 428 -8.72 6.53 -7.93
N VAL A 429 -7.48 6.52 -7.44
CA VAL A 429 -6.86 5.36 -6.82
C VAL A 429 -6.36 5.76 -5.43
N LYS A 430 -6.65 4.90 -4.45
CA LYS A 430 -6.06 4.98 -3.11
C LYS A 430 -5.15 3.79 -2.84
N ILE A 431 -4.03 4.03 -2.18
CA ILE A 431 -3.10 2.99 -1.71
C ILE A 431 -3.17 2.91 -0.19
N CYS A 432 -3.44 1.72 0.33
CA CYS A 432 -3.49 1.47 1.76
C CYS A 432 -2.22 0.74 2.20
N ASN A 433 -1.38 1.42 2.98
CA ASN A 433 -0.07 0.95 3.44
C ASN A 433 -0.10 0.51 4.92
N VAL A 434 -1.03 -0.37 5.25
CA VAL A 434 -1.15 -1.04 6.57
C VAL A 434 -1.12 -2.55 6.39
N GLY A 435 -0.89 -3.27 7.48
CA GLY A 435 -0.75 -4.72 7.49
C GLY A 435 0.72 -5.17 7.47
N ASN A 436 0.90 -6.47 7.71
CA ASN A 436 2.21 -7.09 7.92
C ASN A 436 2.29 -8.48 7.27
N PRO A 437 3.50 -9.07 7.14
CA PRO A 437 3.71 -10.38 6.55
C PRO A 437 2.93 -11.53 7.21
N GLY A 438 2.60 -11.43 8.50
CA GLY A 438 1.79 -12.44 9.20
C GLY A 438 0.38 -12.61 8.62
N MET A 439 -0.10 -11.60 7.87
CA MET A 439 -1.38 -11.65 7.16
C MET A 439 -1.34 -12.52 5.90
N ALA A 440 -0.19 -13.07 5.53
CA ALA A 440 -0.08 -14.07 4.47
C ALA A 440 -0.57 -15.46 4.92
N SER A 441 -1.79 -15.54 5.46
CA SER A 441 -2.41 -16.77 5.96
C SER A 441 -3.83 -16.95 5.40
N GLY A 442 -4.25 -18.22 5.30
CA GLY A 442 -5.59 -18.56 4.81
C GLY A 442 -6.69 -17.95 5.68
N GLY A 443 -7.73 -17.40 5.04
CA GLY A 443 -8.87 -16.78 5.73
C GLY A 443 -8.81 -15.25 5.85
N MET A 444 -7.65 -14.62 5.65
CA MET A 444 -7.51 -13.16 5.74
C MET A 444 -8.39 -12.43 4.70
N GLY A 445 -8.47 -12.97 3.48
CA GLY A 445 -9.40 -12.47 2.45
C GLY A 445 -10.86 -12.56 2.88
N ASP A 446 -11.26 -13.67 3.52
CA ASP A 446 -12.63 -13.85 4.00
C ASP A 446 -12.98 -12.83 5.08
N VAL A 447 -12.05 -12.56 6.00
CA VAL A 447 -12.19 -11.53 7.05
C VAL A 447 -12.31 -10.14 6.43
N LEU A 448 -11.47 -9.79 5.45
CA LEU A 448 -11.57 -8.53 4.71
C LEU A 448 -12.95 -8.36 4.06
N SER A 449 -13.42 -9.39 3.36
CA SER A 449 -14.75 -9.43 2.73
C SER A 449 -15.87 -9.22 3.75
N GLY A 450 -15.74 -9.84 4.92
CA GLY A 450 -16.64 -9.66 6.04
C GLY A 450 -16.65 -8.23 6.58
N ILE A 451 -15.47 -7.62 6.79
CA ILE A 451 -15.33 -6.24 7.26
C ILE A 451 -16.00 -5.27 6.28
N ILE A 452 -15.62 -5.32 4.99
CA ILE A 452 -16.17 -4.41 3.98
C ILE A 452 -17.69 -4.63 3.87
N GLY A 453 -18.17 -5.88 3.82
CA GLY A 453 -19.61 -6.18 3.78
C GLY A 453 -20.37 -5.63 4.98
N GLY A 454 -19.81 -5.73 6.19
CA GLY A 454 -20.40 -5.19 7.41
C GLY A 454 -20.48 -3.66 7.40
N LEU A 455 -19.47 -3.00 6.86
CA LEU A 455 -19.47 -1.54 6.67
C LEU A 455 -20.43 -1.10 5.57
N MET A 456 -20.54 -1.86 4.46
CA MET A 456 -21.52 -1.60 3.40
C MET A 456 -22.95 -1.61 3.94
N ALA A 457 -23.30 -2.61 4.76
CA ALA A 457 -24.63 -2.70 5.38
C ALA A 457 -24.98 -1.47 6.23
N GLN A 458 -23.98 -0.88 6.89
CA GLN A 458 -24.14 0.31 7.73
C GLN A 458 -24.20 1.61 6.91
N PHE A 459 -23.33 1.75 5.91
CA PHE A 459 -22.95 3.06 5.38
C PHE A 459 -23.23 3.26 3.89
N ALA A 460 -23.57 2.22 3.12
CA ALA A 460 -23.69 2.34 1.66
C ALA A 460 -24.86 3.25 1.20
N VAL A 461 -25.74 3.66 2.11
CA VAL A 461 -26.78 4.67 1.80
C VAL A 461 -26.26 6.09 1.91
N GLN A 462 -25.27 6.34 2.75
CA GLN A 462 -24.74 7.68 3.05
C GLN A 462 -23.37 7.93 2.41
N HIS A 463 -22.60 6.89 2.13
CA HIS A 463 -21.22 6.97 1.68
C HIS A 463 -20.98 6.14 0.43
N SER A 464 -19.97 6.51 -0.35
CA SER A 464 -19.59 5.79 -1.55
C SER A 464 -19.00 4.40 -1.20
N LEU A 465 -19.17 3.43 -2.08
CA LEU A 465 -18.50 2.12 -1.93
C LEU A 465 -16.97 2.25 -1.91
N PHE A 466 -16.43 3.28 -2.54
CA PHE A 466 -14.99 3.55 -2.57
C PHE A 466 -14.47 3.92 -1.18
N ASP A 467 -15.14 4.83 -0.48
CA ASP A 467 -14.76 5.24 0.88
C ASP A 467 -14.94 4.08 1.88
N ILE A 468 -16.04 3.32 1.73
CA ILE A 468 -16.31 2.12 2.54
C ILE A 468 -15.23 1.06 2.34
N ALA A 469 -14.79 0.82 1.09
CA ALA A 469 -13.71 -0.11 0.79
C ALA A 469 -12.38 0.38 1.38
N CYS A 470 -12.05 1.68 1.27
CA CYS A 470 -10.85 2.26 1.87
C CYS A 470 -10.85 2.08 3.40
N LEU A 471 -11.98 2.34 4.06
CA LEU A 471 -12.13 2.16 5.51
C LEU A 471 -11.98 0.68 5.90
N GLY A 472 -12.63 -0.23 5.16
CA GLY A 472 -12.56 -1.67 5.44
C GLY A 472 -11.15 -2.25 5.27
N VAL A 473 -10.43 -1.87 4.22
CA VAL A 473 -9.03 -2.26 4.01
C VAL A 473 -8.14 -1.70 5.13
N SER A 474 -8.36 -0.45 5.55
CA SER A 474 -7.59 0.17 6.63
C SER A 474 -7.80 -0.56 7.96
N ILE A 475 -9.05 -0.83 8.34
CA ILE A 475 -9.37 -1.59 9.56
C ILE A 475 -8.75 -2.98 9.50
N HIS A 476 -8.82 -3.66 8.35
CA HIS A 476 -8.26 -4.99 8.18
C HIS A 476 -6.74 -5.02 8.40
N GLY A 477 -6.00 -4.13 7.72
CA GLY A 477 -4.54 -4.06 7.88
C GLY A 477 -4.12 -3.63 9.28
N MET A 478 -4.75 -2.58 9.84
CA MET A 478 -4.48 -2.13 11.20
C MET A 478 -4.80 -3.21 12.25
N ALA A 479 -5.87 -3.98 12.06
CA ALA A 479 -6.19 -5.11 12.93
C ALA A 479 -5.09 -6.19 12.85
N GLY A 480 -4.55 -6.44 11.66
CA GLY A 480 -3.40 -7.31 11.46
C GLY A 480 -2.15 -6.80 12.19
N ASP A 481 -1.87 -5.50 12.12
CA ASP A 481 -0.70 -4.90 12.78
C ASP A 481 -0.81 -4.98 14.31
N LEU A 482 -2.01 -4.75 14.85
CA LEU A 482 -2.28 -4.91 16.27
C LEU A 482 -2.17 -6.39 16.72
N ALA A 483 -2.63 -7.32 15.90
CA ALA A 483 -2.52 -8.76 16.19
C ALA A 483 -1.07 -9.27 16.12
N ALA A 484 -0.24 -8.66 15.28
CA ALA A 484 1.18 -9.01 15.12
C ALA A 484 2.08 -8.51 16.26
N ALA A 485 1.55 -7.79 17.26
CA ALA A 485 2.35 -7.22 18.34
C ALA A 485 3.17 -8.25 19.14
N GLN A 486 2.78 -9.53 19.14
CA GLN A 486 3.51 -10.63 19.79
C GLN A 486 4.30 -11.51 18.80
N GLY A 487 4.37 -11.09 17.54
CA GLY A 487 4.99 -11.81 16.43
C GLY A 487 4.02 -12.10 15.30
N GLU A 488 4.55 -12.12 14.08
CA GLU A 488 3.77 -12.30 12.85
C GLU A 488 3.53 -13.78 12.50
N ARG A 489 4.47 -14.66 12.85
CA ARG A 489 4.42 -16.08 12.47
C ARG A 489 3.38 -16.83 13.28
N GLY A 490 2.44 -17.47 12.57
CA GLY A 490 1.37 -18.26 13.19
C GLY A 490 0.09 -17.47 13.43
N MET A 491 0.04 -16.20 13.05
CA MET A 491 -1.17 -15.38 13.12
C MET A 491 -2.29 -15.99 12.26
N LEU A 492 -3.46 -16.14 12.87
CA LEU A 492 -4.67 -16.63 12.24
C LEU A 492 -5.59 -15.48 11.86
N ALA A 493 -6.42 -15.67 10.83
CA ALA A 493 -7.41 -14.67 10.43
C ALA A 493 -8.40 -14.32 11.56
N SER A 494 -8.68 -15.28 12.45
CA SER A 494 -9.52 -15.07 13.63
C SER A 494 -8.89 -14.16 14.69
N ASP A 495 -7.58 -13.98 14.68
CA ASP A 495 -6.89 -13.14 15.67
C ASP A 495 -7.18 -11.65 15.45
N LEU A 496 -7.64 -11.26 14.26
CA LEU A 496 -8.06 -9.90 13.94
C LEU A 496 -9.38 -9.52 14.63
N MET A 497 -10.23 -10.48 14.99
CA MET A 497 -11.62 -10.23 15.43
C MET A 497 -11.76 -9.26 16.62
N PRO A 498 -10.92 -9.33 17.68
CA PRO A 498 -10.94 -8.36 18.77
C PRO A 498 -10.54 -6.95 18.31
N TYR A 499 -9.53 -6.85 17.45
CA TYR A 499 -8.99 -5.58 16.97
C TYR A 499 -9.90 -4.90 15.95
N ILE A 500 -10.62 -5.67 15.11
CA ILE A 500 -11.69 -5.14 14.26
C ILE A 500 -12.71 -4.40 15.13
N ARG A 501 -13.18 -5.04 16.21
CA ARG A 501 -14.13 -4.41 17.14
C ARG A 501 -13.56 -3.14 17.77
N GLN A 502 -12.29 -3.14 18.17
CA GLN A 502 -11.63 -1.96 18.73
C GLN A 502 -11.60 -0.81 17.71
N LEU A 503 -11.15 -1.08 16.48
CA LEU A 503 -10.95 -0.07 15.45
C LEU A 503 -12.25 0.54 14.90
N VAL A 504 -13.36 -0.20 14.95
CA VAL A 504 -14.69 0.36 14.59
C VAL A 504 -15.34 1.17 15.71
N ASN A 505 -14.65 1.38 16.85
CA ASN A 505 -15.08 2.24 17.95
C ASN A 505 -13.97 3.25 18.31
N PRO A 506 -13.69 4.26 17.45
CA PRO A 506 -12.57 5.17 17.64
C PRO A 506 -12.73 6.16 18.83
N GLU A 507 -13.96 6.37 19.32
CA GLU A 507 -14.28 7.35 20.39
C GLU A 507 -14.71 6.67 21.71
N LEU A 508 -14.07 5.55 22.09
CA LEU A 508 -14.41 4.84 23.34
C LEU A 508 -14.19 5.67 24.62
#